data_AF-K4LWP4-F1
#
_entry.id   AF-K4LWP4-F1
#
_cell.length_a   1.000
_cell.length_b   1.000
_cell.length_c   1.000
_cell.angle_alpha   90.00
_cell.angle_beta   90.00
_cell.angle_gamma   90.00
#
_symmetry.space_group_name_H-M   'P 1'
#
loop_
_entity.id
_entity.type
_entity.pdbx_description
1 polymer ?
#
loop_
_entity_poly.entity_id
_entity_poly.type
_entity_poly.pdbx_seq_one_letter_code
_entity_poly.pdbx_strand_id
1 'polypeptide(L)'
;MAGINRVSGLASGLDVDQIVSDLMKAQRMRLDKVIQDRQIWQWKQEDYRSLNASLLSLRNVVSNLRLQSSFLAKKATSSDEGIVTAAAGGNAVSTSYLVKVESLATIATNASAAAITKEGFVIDPDAPLASQESKFANSFGWDTDHTFSFTINGQTFTFDGDTDSLNKVIATVNANKAAGVSMFYDATTDRIAISTIKTGDNQEGAEIQVEDVTGSFMTGVLQIEEANEKGGTDASFEINGLAITSHTNSYTVNGVTFNFWGADPGRTVTVSVAHDVDAVVDTVKSFVDK
;
A
#
# COMPACT_ATOMS: atom_id res chain seq x y z
N MET A 1 -74.00 -43.05 -15.11
CA MET A 1 -74.62 -41.72 -15.32
C MET A 1 -73.88 -41.09 -16.49
N ALA A 2 -74.35 -41.23 -17.73
CA ALA A 2 -75.47 -40.49 -18.34
C ALA A 2 -75.24 -38.97 -18.32
N GLY A 3 -75.11 -38.42 -19.53
CA GLY A 3 -74.88 -37.00 -19.83
C GLY A 3 -74.00 -36.88 -21.08
N ILE A 4 -74.34 -37.49 -22.21
CA ILE A 4 -75.07 -36.82 -23.29
C ILE A 4 -74.88 -35.29 -23.25
N ASN A 5 -73.99 -34.78 -24.10
CA ASN A 5 -74.30 -33.57 -24.84
C ASN A 5 -74.33 -33.89 -26.33
N ARG A 6 -75.48 -33.57 -26.90
CA ARG A 6 -75.94 -33.91 -28.24
C ARG A 6 -75.28 -33.04 -29.29
N VAL A 7 -75.06 -33.68 -30.42
CA VAL A 7 -74.85 -33.08 -31.73
C VAL A 7 -75.95 -32.04 -32.03
N SER A 8 -75.53 -30.82 -32.39
CA SER A 8 -76.30 -29.80 -33.12
C SER A 8 -75.27 -28.79 -33.60
N GLY A 9 -75.16 -28.36 -34.85
CA GLY A 9 -76.03 -28.42 -36.01
C GLY A 9 -75.25 -27.80 -37.18
N LEU A 10 -75.82 -27.92 -38.37
CA LEU A 10 -75.23 -27.57 -39.66
C LEU A 10 -74.84 -26.09 -39.75
N ALA A 11 -73.56 -25.76 -39.53
CA ALA A 11 -72.92 -24.55 -40.05
C ALA A 11 -71.42 -24.66 -39.80
N SER A 12 -70.66 -24.94 -40.86
CA SER A 12 -69.21 -24.75 -41.00
C SER A 12 -68.50 -24.17 -39.77
N GLY A 13 -68.17 -25.03 -38.82
CA GLY A 13 -67.32 -24.72 -37.70
C GLY A 13 -66.29 -25.83 -37.65
N LEU A 14 -65.29 -25.77 -38.53
CA LEU A 14 -64.00 -26.34 -38.16
C LEU A 14 -63.78 -25.93 -36.69
N ASP A 15 -63.51 -26.87 -35.80
CA ASP A 15 -63.05 -26.53 -34.44
C ASP A 15 -61.64 -25.98 -34.60
N VAL A 16 -61.57 -24.79 -35.20
CA VAL A 16 -60.36 -24.14 -35.63
C VAL A 16 -59.53 -23.90 -34.38
N ASP A 17 -60.14 -23.56 -33.25
CA ASP A 17 -59.41 -23.33 -32.01
C ASP A 17 -58.80 -24.61 -31.44
N GLN A 18 -59.52 -25.74 -31.44
CA GLN A 18 -58.95 -27.01 -30.99
C GLN A 18 -57.93 -27.58 -31.98
N ILE A 19 -58.21 -27.53 -33.29
CA ILE A 19 -57.29 -27.96 -34.35
C ILE A 19 -56.05 -27.06 -34.33
N VAL A 20 -56.18 -25.74 -34.24
CA VAL A 20 -55.07 -24.78 -34.13
C VAL A 20 -54.34 -24.99 -32.82
N SER A 21 -55.02 -25.20 -31.69
CA SER A 21 -54.38 -25.54 -30.42
C SER A 21 -53.53 -26.82 -30.52
N ASP A 22 -54.06 -27.88 -31.10
CA ASP A 22 -53.35 -29.16 -31.21
C ASP A 22 -52.23 -29.11 -32.28
N LEU A 23 -52.41 -28.33 -33.35
CA LEU A 23 -51.32 -27.99 -34.29
C LEU A 23 -50.25 -27.12 -33.62
N MET A 24 -50.64 -26.17 -32.78
CA MET A 24 -49.74 -25.33 -31.99
C MET A 24 -49.02 -26.15 -30.93
N LYS A 25 -49.65 -27.14 -30.30
CA LYS A 25 -48.98 -28.11 -29.42
C LYS A 25 -47.98 -28.96 -30.20
N ALA A 26 -48.35 -29.46 -31.39
CA ALA A 26 -47.44 -30.22 -32.24
C ALA A 26 -46.24 -29.38 -32.73
N GLN A 27 -46.46 -28.10 -33.01
CA GLN A 27 -45.40 -27.13 -33.30
C GLN A 27 -44.57 -26.80 -32.05
N ARG A 28 -45.20 -26.63 -30.87
CA ARG A 28 -44.52 -26.40 -29.58
C ARG A 28 -43.66 -27.58 -29.17
N MET A 29 -44.05 -28.84 -29.44
CA MET A 29 -43.19 -30.01 -29.16
C MET A 29 -41.82 -29.90 -29.83
N ARG A 30 -41.75 -29.34 -31.05
CA ARG A 30 -40.47 -29.11 -31.73
C ARG A 30 -39.66 -28.01 -31.04
N LEU A 31 -40.32 -26.94 -30.61
CA LEU A 31 -39.70 -25.85 -29.85
C LEU A 31 -39.21 -26.34 -28.46
N ASP A 32 -40.03 -27.11 -27.75
CA ASP A 32 -39.72 -27.69 -26.45
C ASP A 32 -38.51 -28.62 -26.54
N LYS A 33 -38.40 -29.42 -27.61
CA LYS A 33 -37.21 -30.23 -27.87
C LYS A 33 -35.94 -29.35 -28.02
N VAL A 34 -36.01 -28.26 -28.77
CA VAL A 34 -34.89 -27.32 -28.93
C VAL A 34 -34.55 -26.63 -27.60
N ILE A 35 -35.55 -26.30 -26.77
CA ILE A 35 -35.33 -25.73 -25.44
C ILE A 35 -34.67 -26.75 -24.51
N GLN A 36 -35.11 -28.01 -24.53
CA GLN A 36 -34.49 -29.11 -23.77
C GLN A 36 -33.05 -29.37 -24.21
N ASP A 37 -32.79 -29.42 -25.53
CA ASP A 37 -31.44 -29.57 -26.07
C ASP A 37 -30.56 -28.40 -25.61
N ARG A 38 -31.05 -27.15 -25.68
CA ARG A 38 -30.35 -25.98 -25.16
C ARG A 38 -30.04 -26.11 -23.67
N GLN A 39 -30.97 -26.61 -22.85
CA GLN A 39 -30.76 -26.85 -21.42
C GLN A 39 -29.65 -27.88 -21.18
N ILE A 40 -29.64 -28.98 -21.94
CA ILE A 40 -28.58 -30.00 -21.87
C ILE A 40 -27.22 -29.40 -22.25
N TRP A 41 -27.16 -28.57 -23.29
CA TRP A 41 -25.93 -27.88 -23.68
C TRP A 41 -25.45 -26.88 -22.62
N GLN A 42 -26.37 -26.18 -21.97
CA GLN A 42 -26.06 -25.29 -20.85
C GLN A 42 -25.49 -26.07 -19.67
N TRP A 43 -26.13 -27.16 -19.25
CA TRP A 43 -25.60 -28.03 -18.19
C TRP A 43 -24.24 -28.62 -18.54
N LYS A 44 -24.08 -29.13 -19.77
CA LYS A 44 -22.78 -29.64 -20.24
C LYS A 44 -21.70 -28.56 -20.20
N GLN A 45 -22.01 -27.32 -20.58
CA GLN A 45 -21.07 -26.21 -20.50
C GLN A 45 -20.73 -25.86 -19.05
N GLU A 46 -21.72 -25.84 -18.16
CA GLU A 46 -21.54 -25.59 -16.73
C GLU A 46 -20.67 -26.67 -16.08
N ASP A 47 -20.93 -27.94 -16.40
CA ASP A 47 -20.12 -29.08 -15.95
C ASP A 47 -18.66 -28.96 -16.43
N TYR A 48 -18.43 -28.60 -17.70
CA TYR A 48 -17.07 -28.37 -18.19
C TYR A 48 -16.37 -27.20 -17.50
N ARG A 49 -17.09 -26.10 -17.23
CA ARG A 49 -16.53 -24.96 -16.48
C ARG A 49 -16.16 -25.36 -15.05
N SER A 50 -17.05 -26.10 -14.38
CA SER A 50 -16.83 -26.62 -13.03
C SER A 50 -15.64 -27.58 -12.97
N LEU A 51 -15.54 -28.51 -13.92
CA LEU A 51 -14.42 -29.44 -14.02
C LEU A 51 -13.10 -28.71 -14.29
N ASN A 52 -13.10 -27.72 -15.19
CA ASN A 52 -11.91 -26.92 -15.47
C ASN A 52 -11.48 -26.09 -14.25
N ALA A 53 -12.43 -25.52 -13.51
CA ALA A 53 -12.15 -24.80 -12.27
C ALA A 53 -11.55 -25.73 -11.20
N SER A 54 -12.08 -26.95 -11.07
CA SER A 54 -11.59 -27.97 -10.14
C SER A 54 -10.17 -28.43 -10.51
N LEU A 55 -9.91 -28.71 -11.79
CA LEU A 55 -8.58 -29.05 -12.29
C LEU A 55 -7.56 -27.91 -12.10
N LEU A 56 -7.97 -26.66 -12.32
CA LEU A 56 -7.12 -25.51 -12.09
C LEU A 56 -6.77 -25.36 -10.60
N SER A 57 -7.76 -25.53 -9.71
CA SER A 57 -7.54 -25.54 -8.26
C SER A 57 -6.56 -26.64 -7.84
N LEU A 58 -6.76 -27.87 -8.31
CA LEU A 58 -5.87 -28.99 -8.02
C LEU A 58 -4.44 -28.71 -8.53
N ARG A 59 -4.31 -28.22 -9.77
CA ARG A 59 -3.00 -27.86 -10.36
C ARG A 59 -2.26 -26.83 -9.51
N ASN A 60 -2.96 -25.83 -8.98
CA ASN A 60 -2.35 -24.81 -8.13
C ASN A 60 -1.81 -25.40 -6.83
N VAL A 61 -2.58 -26.27 -6.17
CA VAL A 61 -2.13 -26.89 -4.90
C VAL A 61 -0.95 -27.85 -5.13
N VAL A 62 -1.02 -28.68 -6.17
CA VAL A 62 0.09 -29.58 -6.55
C VAL A 62 1.36 -28.79 -6.90
N SER A 63 1.22 -27.63 -7.55
CA SER A 63 2.36 -26.78 -7.87
C SER A 63 3.08 -26.30 -6.61
N ASN A 64 2.34 -25.96 -5.55
CA ASN A 64 2.93 -25.54 -4.26
C ASN A 64 3.64 -26.70 -3.55
N LEU A 65 3.09 -27.91 -3.62
CA LEU A 65 3.74 -29.13 -3.10
C LEU A 65 4.97 -29.55 -3.90
N ARG A 66 5.16 -29.05 -5.13
CA ARG A 66 6.37 -29.35 -5.91
C ARG A 66 7.56 -28.50 -5.48
N LEU A 67 7.32 -27.36 -4.83
CA LEU A 67 8.37 -26.43 -4.44
C LEU A 67 9.01 -26.87 -3.13
N GLN A 68 10.33 -27.14 -3.15
CA GLN A 68 11.10 -27.51 -1.97
C GLN A 68 11.01 -26.47 -0.85
N SER A 69 10.85 -25.18 -1.20
CA SER A 69 10.66 -24.08 -0.25
C SER A 69 9.47 -24.29 0.67
N SER A 70 8.40 -24.93 0.20
CA SER A 70 7.19 -25.20 0.97
C SER A 70 7.44 -26.15 2.14
N PHE A 71 8.46 -27.01 2.05
CA PHE A 71 8.85 -27.96 3.10
C PHE A 71 10.03 -27.46 3.95
N LEU A 72 10.72 -26.43 3.49
CA LEU A 72 11.79 -25.75 4.23
C LEU A 72 11.29 -24.51 4.97
N ALA A 73 9.97 -24.37 5.12
CA ALA A 73 9.36 -23.26 5.85
C ALA A 73 9.99 -23.13 7.25
N LYS A 74 10.39 -21.91 7.58
CA LYS A 74 10.96 -21.54 8.88
C LYS A 74 10.04 -20.54 9.56
N LYS A 75 9.90 -20.68 10.86
CA LYS A 75 9.18 -19.75 11.73
C LYS A 75 10.17 -19.13 12.69
N ALA A 76 10.19 -17.80 12.75
CA ALA A 76 10.86 -17.06 13.81
C ALA A 76 9.82 -16.65 14.85
N THR A 77 10.13 -16.83 16.13
CA THR A 77 9.27 -16.45 17.25
C THR A 77 10.07 -15.59 18.20
N SER A 78 9.55 -14.40 18.54
CA SER A 78 10.16 -13.49 19.49
C SER A 78 9.57 -13.69 20.89
N SER A 79 10.41 -13.60 21.91
CA SER A 79 9.94 -13.50 23.30
C SER A 79 9.31 -12.14 23.63
N ASP A 80 9.54 -11.12 22.80
CA ASP A 80 8.96 -9.78 22.95
C ASP A 80 8.79 -9.09 21.59
N GLU A 81 7.59 -9.22 21.02
CA GLU A 81 7.25 -8.63 19.72
C GLU A 81 7.10 -7.11 19.76
N GLY A 82 6.96 -6.50 20.96
CA GLY A 82 6.91 -5.05 21.11
C GLY A 82 8.27 -4.38 20.90
N ILE A 83 9.36 -5.14 21.07
CA ILE A 83 10.74 -4.66 20.84
C ILE A 83 11.26 -5.19 19.51
N VAL A 84 11.14 -6.50 19.25
CA VAL A 84 11.71 -7.13 18.05
C VAL A 84 10.76 -8.16 17.48
N THR A 85 10.47 -8.06 16.18
CA THR A 85 9.91 -9.18 15.41
C THR A 85 10.97 -9.72 14.45
N ALA A 86 10.78 -10.94 13.97
CA ALA A 86 11.70 -11.53 13.00
C ALA A 86 10.96 -12.34 11.94
N ALA A 87 11.50 -12.36 10.73
CA ALA A 87 11.08 -13.21 9.63
C ALA A 87 12.24 -14.11 9.23
N ALA A 88 12.00 -15.42 9.12
CA ALA A 88 13.01 -16.39 8.72
C ALA A 88 12.78 -16.84 7.27
N GLY A 89 13.79 -16.69 6.42
CA GLY A 89 13.81 -17.27 5.08
C GLY A 89 13.99 -18.78 5.11
N GLY A 90 13.69 -19.46 4.00
CA GLY A 90 13.80 -20.93 3.91
C GLY A 90 15.23 -21.49 4.06
N ASN A 91 16.25 -20.65 3.93
CA ASN A 91 17.66 -20.97 4.17
C ASN A 91 18.14 -20.60 5.59
N ALA A 92 17.28 -20.03 6.43
CA ALA A 92 17.64 -19.67 7.79
C ALA A 92 18.00 -20.92 8.62
N VAL A 93 19.10 -20.84 9.35
CA VAL A 93 19.51 -21.90 10.26
C VAL A 93 18.59 -21.91 11.47
N SER A 94 18.11 -23.08 11.87
CA SER A 94 17.32 -23.23 13.09
C SER A 94 18.21 -23.04 14.31
N THR A 95 18.08 -21.89 14.95
CA THR A 95 18.86 -21.47 16.11
C THR A 95 18.10 -20.43 16.91
N SER A 96 18.60 -20.09 18.09
CA SER A 96 18.13 -18.94 18.88
C SER A 96 19.14 -17.79 18.78
N TYR A 97 18.61 -16.58 18.75
CA TYR A 97 19.36 -15.32 18.80
C TYR A 97 19.01 -14.58 20.09
N LEU A 98 20.01 -14.04 20.76
CA LEU A 98 19.83 -13.06 21.83
C LEU A 98 19.96 -11.67 21.20
N VAL A 99 18.90 -10.88 21.28
CA VAL A 99 18.83 -9.54 20.67
C VAL A 99 18.65 -8.51 21.76
N LYS A 100 19.45 -7.45 21.72
CA LYS A 100 19.34 -6.32 22.64
C LYS A 100 19.27 -5.05 21.81
N VAL A 101 18.24 -4.23 21.99
CA VAL A 101 18.07 -3.01 21.19
C VAL A 101 18.35 -1.80 22.06
N GLU A 102 19.42 -1.07 21.73
CA GLU A 102 19.90 0.10 22.48
C GLU A 102 19.18 1.38 22.04
N SER A 103 19.07 1.58 20.72
CA SER A 103 18.38 2.72 20.12
C SER A 103 17.79 2.35 18.76
N LEU A 104 16.70 3.03 18.38
CA LEU A 104 16.11 2.94 17.05
C LEU A 104 16.70 4.01 16.13
N ALA A 105 16.74 3.69 14.84
CA ALA A 105 17.03 4.65 13.81
C ALA A 105 15.88 5.66 13.69
N THR A 106 16.20 6.94 13.60
CA THR A 106 15.24 8.05 13.49
C THR A 106 15.42 8.75 12.15
N ILE A 107 14.38 9.48 11.71
CA ILE A 107 14.45 10.34 10.54
C ILE A 107 15.01 11.71 10.94
N ALA A 108 15.64 12.38 9.98
CA ALA A 108 15.98 13.79 10.09
C ALA A 108 14.73 14.66 9.95
N THR A 109 14.69 15.78 10.66
CA THR A 109 13.53 16.68 10.68
C THR A 109 13.95 18.14 10.66
N ASN A 110 13.18 18.98 9.97
CA ASN A 110 13.33 20.42 9.97
C ASN A 110 11.93 21.06 9.92
N ALA A 111 11.71 22.16 10.62
CA ALA A 111 10.41 22.80 10.68
C ALA A 111 10.57 24.32 10.79
N SER A 112 9.58 25.06 10.28
CA SER A 112 9.54 26.52 10.34
C SER A 112 9.80 26.99 11.77
N ALA A 113 10.71 27.94 11.99
CA ALA A 113 11.02 28.41 13.34
C ALA A 113 9.80 29.04 14.04
N ALA A 114 8.97 29.75 13.28
CA ALA A 114 7.71 30.36 13.73
C ALA A 114 6.61 30.17 12.67
N ALA A 115 5.44 30.75 12.92
CA ALA A 115 4.36 30.86 11.93
C ALA A 115 4.88 31.52 10.63
N ILE A 116 4.42 31.03 9.47
CA ILE A 116 4.86 31.53 8.16
C ILE A 116 4.10 32.81 7.74
N THR A 117 2.97 33.10 8.39
CA THR A 117 2.17 34.31 8.20
C THR A 117 2.34 35.33 9.33
N LYS A 118 1.93 36.56 9.04
CA LYS A 118 1.84 37.63 10.05
C LYS A 118 0.72 37.32 11.04
N GLU A 119 0.87 37.81 12.26
CA GLU A 119 -0.14 37.64 13.32
C GLU A 119 -1.54 38.08 12.83
N GLY A 120 -2.53 37.20 13.02
CA GLY A 120 -3.92 37.44 12.62
C GLY A 120 -4.25 37.17 11.16
N PHE A 121 -3.28 36.76 10.35
CA PHE A 121 -3.50 36.32 8.96
C PHE A 121 -3.58 34.80 8.86
N VAL A 122 -4.30 34.34 7.83
CA VAL A 122 -4.38 32.93 7.43
C VAL A 122 -4.33 32.88 5.91
N ILE A 123 -3.54 31.96 5.37
CA ILE A 123 -3.48 31.68 3.93
C ILE A 123 -4.50 30.61 3.53
N ASP A 124 -5.02 30.73 2.32
CA ASP A 124 -5.63 29.62 1.60
C ASP A 124 -4.50 28.82 0.90
N PRO A 125 -4.22 27.57 1.31
CA PRO A 125 -3.09 26.79 0.76
C PRO A 125 -3.32 26.33 -0.69
N ASP A 126 -4.53 26.48 -1.23
CA ASP A 126 -4.87 26.15 -2.62
C ASP A 126 -4.89 27.37 -3.56
N ALA A 127 -4.87 28.59 -3.02
CA ALA A 127 -4.80 29.81 -3.82
C ALA A 127 -3.34 30.15 -4.23
N PRO A 128 -3.14 30.90 -5.34
CA PRO A 128 -1.81 31.30 -5.79
C PRO A 128 -1.02 32.07 -4.72
N LEU A 129 0.27 31.77 -4.59
CA LEU A 129 1.14 32.33 -3.55
C LEU A 129 1.26 33.86 -3.65
N ALA A 130 1.48 34.40 -4.84
CA ALA A 130 1.63 35.85 -5.08
C ALA A 130 0.36 36.62 -4.72
N SER A 131 -0.82 36.03 -4.93
CA SER A 131 -2.11 36.66 -4.57
C SER A 131 -2.28 36.89 -3.06
N GLN A 132 -1.47 36.22 -2.25
CA GLN A 132 -1.53 36.27 -0.78
C GLN A 132 -0.22 36.74 -0.15
N GLU A 133 0.74 37.27 -0.92
CA GLU A 133 2.07 37.68 -0.44
C GLU A 133 2.01 38.57 0.81
N SER A 134 1.09 39.54 0.83
CA SER A 134 0.94 40.47 1.95
C SER A 134 0.66 39.80 3.31
N LYS A 135 0.15 38.55 3.30
CA LYS A 135 -0.15 37.77 4.50
C LYS A 135 1.08 37.09 5.11
N PHE A 136 2.11 36.80 4.30
CA PHE A 136 3.32 36.12 4.78
C PHE A 136 4.16 37.03 5.66
N ALA A 137 4.82 36.44 6.66
CA ALA A 137 5.67 37.16 7.61
C ALA A 137 6.93 37.71 6.94
N ASN A 138 7.50 36.94 6.02
CA ASN A 138 8.74 37.25 5.31
C ASN A 138 8.47 37.41 3.80
N SER A 139 9.35 38.16 3.13
CA SER A 139 9.26 38.41 1.68
C SER A 139 9.66 37.17 0.89
N PHE A 140 9.04 36.98 -0.28
CA PHE A 140 9.40 35.95 -1.26
C PHE A 140 10.64 36.30 -2.07
N GLY A 141 11.00 37.58 -2.15
CA GLY A 141 12.13 38.02 -2.98
C GLY A 141 11.93 37.74 -4.47
N TRP A 142 10.69 37.86 -4.96
CA TRP A 142 10.31 37.54 -6.34
C TRP A 142 11.23 38.14 -7.40
N ASP A 143 11.40 37.40 -8.51
CA ASP A 143 11.82 38.00 -9.77
C ASP A 143 10.65 38.73 -10.46
N THR A 144 10.92 39.38 -11.60
CA THR A 144 9.92 40.16 -12.35
C THR A 144 8.70 39.32 -12.77
N ASP A 145 8.86 38.01 -12.91
CA ASP A 145 7.84 37.09 -13.39
C ASP A 145 7.22 36.25 -12.25
N HIS A 146 7.46 36.65 -10.98
CA HIS A 146 7.08 35.90 -9.77
C HIS A 146 7.49 34.41 -9.79
N THR A 147 8.51 34.08 -10.56
CA THR A 147 9.07 32.73 -10.60
C THR A 147 10.07 32.56 -9.48
N PHE A 148 10.04 31.41 -8.81
CA PHE A 148 10.97 31.08 -7.74
C PHE A 148 11.44 29.65 -7.85
N SER A 149 12.63 29.40 -7.33
CA SER A 149 13.25 28.09 -7.39
C SER A 149 14.15 27.84 -6.21
N PHE A 150 14.24 26.58 -5.82
CA PHE A 150 15.05 26.12 -4.71
C PHE A 150 15.51 24.69 -4.98
N THR A 151 16.48 24.23 -4.21
CA THR A 151 16.90 22.84 -4.20
C THR A 151 16.61 22.18 -2.87
N ILE A 152 16.28 20.88 -2.91
CA ILE A 152 16.29 20.01 -1.74
C ILE A 152 17.12 18.78 -2.09
N ASN A 153 18.18 18.52 -1.33
CA ASN A 153 19.11 17.41 -1.56
C ASN A 153 19.60 17.34 -3.02
N GLY A 154 19.95 18.51 -3.57
CA GLY A 154 20.42 18.68 -4.95
C GLY A 154 19.35 18.54 -6.04
N GLN A 155 18.08 18.33 -5.69
CA GLN A 155 16.97 18.33 -6.65
C GLN A 155 16.37 19.72 -6.78
N THR A 156 16.33 20.26 -8.00
CA THR A 156 15.76 21.58 -8.29
C THR A 156 14.25 21.53 -8.42
N PHE A 157 13.57 22.50 -7.82
CA PHE A 157 12.16 22.75 -7.95
C PHE A 157 11.94 24.19 -8.41
N THR A 158 10.99 24.40 -9.32
CA THR A 158 10.67 25.71 -9.88
C THR A 158 9.16 25.86 -9.97
N PHE A 159 8.67 27.02 -9.55
CA PHE A 159 7.26 27.33 -9.45
C PHE A 159 6.99 28.77 -9.88
N ASP A 160 5.75 29.02 -10.28
CA ASP A 160 5.24 30.34 -10.65
C ASP A 160 4.29 30.82 -9.55
N GLY A 161 4.65 31.89 -8.83
CA GLY A 161 3.86 32.43 -7.72
C GLY A 161 2.48 32.95 -8.12
N ASP A 162 2.28 33.34 -9.39
CA ASP A 162 0.99 33.82 -9.89
C ASP A 162 -0.02 32.69 -10.14
N THR A 163 0.45 31.45 -10.26
CA THR A 163 -0.40 30.29 -10.58
C THR A 163 -0.33 29.15 -9.57
N ASP A 164 0.80 29.01 -8.87
CA ASP A 164 1.08 27.88 -7.99
C ASP A 164 0.75 28.18 -6.54
N SER A 165 0.20 27.18 -5.88
CA SER A 165 -0.22 27.23 -4.48
C SER A 165 0.77 26.50 -3.57
N LEU A 166 0.68 26.74 -2.26
CA LEU A 166 1.49 26.02 -1.27
C LEU A 166 1.28 24.50 -1.36
N ASN A 167 0.03 24.06 -1.54
CA ASN A 167 -0.28 22.64 -1.69
C ASN A 167 0.36 22.03 -2.95
N LYS A 168 0.43 22.79 -4.07
CA LYS A 168 1.14 22.33 -5.27
C LYS A 168 2.63 22.15 -4.99
N VAL A 169 3.27 23.11 -4.32
CA VAL A 169 4.68 23.01 -3.93
C VAL A 169 4.94 21.75 -3.09
N ILE A 170 4.15 21.57 -2.02
CA ILE A 170 4.24 20.41 -1.12
C ILE A 170 4.06 19.10 -1.89
N ALA A 171 3.03 19.02 -2.76
CA ALA A 171 2.75 17.82 -3.54
C ALA A 171 3.89 17.50 -4.51
N THR A 172 4.47 18.50 -5.19
CA THR A 172 5.58 18.32 -6.11
C THR A 172 6.84 17.85 -5.39
N VAL A 173 7.17 18.40 -4.21
CA VAL A 173 8.29 17.94 -3.38
C VAL A 173 8.06 16.50 -2.91
N ASN A 174 6.88 16.20 -2.35
CA ASN A 174 6.55 14.86 -1.84
C ASN A 174 6.52 13.78 -2.94
N ALA A 175 6.24 14.15 -4.19
CA ALA A 175 6.28 13.23 -5.32
C ALA A 175 7.71 12.92 -5.80
N ASN A 176 8.69 13.76 -5.46
CA ASN A 176 10.07 13.60 -5.90
C ASN A 176 10.83 12.62 -5.00
N LYS A 177 10.89 11.35 -5.44
CA LYS A 177 11.62 10.28 -4.73
C LYS A 177 13.13 10.54 -4.58
N ALA A 178 13.73 11.31 -5.48
CA ALA A 178 15.16 11.61 -5.43
C ALA A 178 15.49 12.67 -4.36
N ALA A 179 14.56 13.58 -4.06
CA ALA A 179 14.72 14.53 -2.96
C ALA A 179 14.71 13.80 -1.59
N GLY A 180 14.03 12.66 -1.50
CA GLY A 180 14.11 11.77 -0.34
C GLY A 180 13.44 12.30 0.93
N VAL A 181 12.56 13.29 0.77
CA VAL A 181 11.89 14.02 1.85
C VAL A 181 10.37 13.93 1.75
N SER A 182 9.69 14.17 2.87
CA SER A 182 8.27 14.48 2.92
C SER A 182 8.07 15.77 3.70
N MET A 183 7.19 16.64 3.22
CA MET A 183 6.81 17.87 3.87
C MET A 183 5.29 17.99 4.00
N PHE A 184 4.85 18.74 5.00
CA PHE A 184 3.44 19.08 5.19
C PHE A 184 3.30 20.47 5.81
N TYR A 185 2.11 21.04 5.65
CA TYR A 185 1.68 22.28 6.28
C TYR A 185 0.61 21.97 7.32
N ASP A 186 0.78 22.51 8.53
CA ASP A 186 -0.26 22.50 9.54
C ASP A 186 -0.89 23.89 9.66
N ALA A 187 -2.15 24.01 9.27
CA ALA A 187 -2.91 25.25 9.33
C ALA A 187 -3.23 25.70 10.78
N THR A 188 -3.11 24.81 11.76
CA THR A 188 -3.36 25.15 13.17
C THR A 188 -2.21 25.96 13.75
N THR A 189 -0.98 25.52 13.51
CA THR A 189 0.24 26.20 13.96
C THR A 189 0.82 27.16 12.93
N ASP A 190 0.28 27.16 11.71
CA ASP A 190 0.75 27.94 10.55
C ASP A 190 2.23 27.66 10.24
N ARG A 191 2.63 26.39 10.28
CA ARG A 191 4.02 25.96 10.13
C ARG A 191 4.17 24.86 9.10
N ILE A 192 5.34 24.83 8.46
CA ILE A 192 5.80 23.74 7.62
C ILE A 192 6.72 22.83 8.43
N ALA A 193 6.62 21.54 8.19
CA ALA A 193 7.63 20.58 8.60
C ALA A 193 8.05 19.76 7.38
N ILE A 194 9.34 19.42 7.33
CA ILE A 194 9.96 18.54 6.36
C ILE A 194 10.76 17.47 7.12
N SER A 195 10.75 16.24 6.63
CA SER A 195 11.49 15.13 7.21
C SER A 195 12.05 14.22 6.12
N THR A 196 13.13 13.51 6.40
CA THR A 196 13.58 12.44 5.50
C THR A 196 12.60 11.28 5.50
N ILE A 197 12.53 10.56 4.37
CA ILE A 197 11.75 9.32 4.27
C ILE A 197 12.53 8.15 4.88
N LYS A 198 13.86 8.20 4.77
CA LYS A 198 14.75 7.19 5.35
C LYS A 198 15.17 7.59 6.75
N THR A 199 15.28 6.59 7.61
CA THR A 199 15.91 6.71 8.93
C THR A 199 17.43 6.63 8.79
N GLY A 200 18.14 6.98 9.87
CA GLY A 200 19.58 6.86 9.98
C GLY A 200 20.34 8.15 9.69
N ASP A 201 21.57 8.18 10.19
CA ASP A 201 22.60 9.16 9.83
C ASP A 201 23.25 8.69 8.52
N ASN A 202 22.74 9.19 7.40
CA ASN A 202 23.08 8.66 6.07
C ASN A 202 24.24 9.42 5.37
N GLN A 203 24.67 10.56 5.92
CA GLN A 203 25.69 11.40 5.30
C GLN A 203 26.32 12.36 6.31
N GLU A 204 27.52 12.83 6.02
CA GLU A 204 28.15 13.88 6.82
C GLU A 204 27.44 15.24 6.60
N GLY A 205 27.07 15.91 7.69
CA GLY A 205 26.32 17.17 7.65
C GLY A 205 24.81 16.97 7.72
N ALA A 206 24.03 17.99 7.33
CA ALA A 206 22.57 17.90 7.37
C ALA A 206 22.03 16.91 6.34
N GLU A 207 21.05 16.08 6.72
CA GLU A 207 20.35 15.15 5.81
C GLU A 207 19.26 15.82 4.98
N ILE A 208 18.88 17.05 5.34
CA ILE A 208 17.95 17.90 4.60
C ILE A 208 18.67 19.18 4.20
N GLN A 209 19.26 19.17 3.01
CA GLN A 209 19.99 20.29 2.44
C GLN A 209 19.03 21.13 1.61
N VAL A 210 18.85 22.39 1.97
CA VAL A 210 17.90 23.31 1.33
C VAL A 210 18.61 24.59 0.92
N GLU A 211 18.42 25.01 -0.33
CA GLU A 211 19.00 26.23 -0.87
C GLU A 211 17.98 26.95 -1.77
N ASP A 212 17.73 28.23 -1.52
CA ASP A 212 16.97 29.06 -2.46
C ASP A 212 17.88 29.47 -3.64
N VAL A 213 17.44 29.18 -4.86
CA VAL A 213 18.18 29.50 -6.10
C VAL A 213 17.70 30.85 -6.66
N THR A 214 16.38 31.06 -6.72
CA THR A 214 15.76 32.34 -7.00
C THR A 214 14.65 32.61 -5.99
N GLY A 215 14.57 33.85 -5.51
CA GLY A 215 13.72 34.22 -4.38
C GLY A 215 14.28 33.75 -3.04
N SER A 216 13.41 33.71 -2.04
CA SER A 216 13.72 33.34 -0.65
C SER A 216 12.58 32.52 -0.05
N PHE A 217 12.03 31.58 -0.82
CA PHE A 217 10.83 30.85 -0.43
C PHE A 217 11.11 29.86 0.71
N MET A 218 12.11 29.00 0.59
CA MET A 218 12.36 27.96 1.58
C MET A 218 12.91 28.51 2.87
N THR A 219 14.00 29.28 2.79
CA THR A 219 14.71 29.80 3.97
C THR A 219 14.04 31.05 4.53
N GLY A 220 13.46 31.91 3.68
CA GLY A 220 12.78 33.12 4.09
C GLY A 220 11.32 32.90 4.46
N VAL A 221 10.47 32.56 3.49
CA VAL A 221 9.01 32.45 3.68
C VAL A 221 8.65 31.27 4.56
N LEU A 222 9.16 30.07 4.25
CA LEU A 222 8.86 28.85 5.00
C LEU A 222 9.74 28.67 6.23
N GLN A 223 10.83 29.44 6.38
CA GLN A 223 11.76 29.38 7.51
C GLN A 223 12.37 27.97 7.71
N ILE A 224 12.56 27.23 6.62
CA ILE A 224 13.25 25.94 6.59
C ILE A 224 14.71 26.21 6.28
N GLU A 225 15.49 26.37 7.34
CA GLU A 225 16.93 26.65 7.27
C GLU A 225 17.70 25.41 7.74
N GLU A 226 18.85 25.13 7.12
CA GLU A 226 19.70 23.99 7.49
C GLU A 226 20.10 24.04 8.98
N ALA A 227 20.24 25.22 9.57
CA ALA A 227 20.55 25.40 11.00
C ALA A 227 19.45 24.89 11.95
N ASN A 228 18.21 24.75 11.47
CA ASN A 228 17.07 24.24 12.24
C ASN A 228 16.86 22.72 12.09
N GLU A 229 17.68 22.09 11.25
CA GLU A 229 17.65 20.65 11.02
C GLU A 229 18.07 19.88 12.28
N LYS A 230 17.38 18.76 12.52
CA LYS A 230 17.72 17.78 13.54
C LYS A 230 17.94 16.44 12.85
N GLY A 231 19.22 16.09 12.72
CA GLY A 231 19.67 14.91 11.99
C GLY A 231 19.03 13.59 12.41
N GLY A 232 19.08 12.63 11.49
CA GLY A 232 18.70 11.26 11.74
C GLY A 232 19.75 10.58 12.62
N THR A 233 19.33 9.59 13.38
CA THR A 233 20.25 8.75 14.14
C THR A 233 20.16 7.31 13.67
N ASP A 234 21.26 6.57 13.74
CA ASP A 234 21.27 5.13 13.45
C ASP A 234 20.67 4.30 14.59
N ALA A 235 20.13 3.14 14.22
CA ALA A 235 19.79 2.10 15.17
C ALA A 235 21.08 1.47 15.70
N SER A 236 21.09 1.17 17.00
CA SER A 236 22.15 0.43 17.66
C SER A 236 21.56 -0.75 18.41
N PHE A 237 22.11 -1.94 18.18
CA PHE A 237 21.62 -3.18 18.78
C PHE A 237 22.72 -4.23 18.83
N GLU A 238 22.52 -5.26 19.65
CA GLU A 238 23.39 -6.43 19.73
C GLU A 238 22.66 -7.68 19.28
N ILE A 239 23.35 -8.53 18.52
CA ILE A 239 22.89 -9.90 18.20
C ILE A 239 23.95 -10.87 18.69
N ASN A 240 23.58 -11.75 19.64
CA ASN A 240 24.49 -12.69 20.30
C ASN A 240 25.73 -12.01 20.91
N GLY A 241 25.56 -10.80 21.44
CA GLY A 241 26.63 -9.98 22.04
C GLY A 241 27.51 -9.24 21.03
N LEU A 242 27.22 -9.31 19.73
CA LEU A 242 27.89 -8.50 18.71
C LEU A 242 27.12 -7.19 18.51
N ALA A 243 27.74 -6.06 18.87
CA ALA A 243 27.20 -4.72 18.63
C ALA A 243 27.21 -4.38 17.14
N ILE A 244 26.09 -3.89 16.65
CA ILE A 244 25.82 -3.56 15.24
C ILE A 244 25.13 -2.20 15.20
N THR A 245 25.48 -1.39 14.20
CA THR A 245 24.76 -0.18 13.82
C THR A 245 24.08 -0.37 12.46
N SER A 246 22.95 0.30 12.27
CA SER A 246 22.20 0.27 11.02
C SER A 246 21.48 1.59 10.80
N HIS A 247 21.49 2.10 9.58
CA HIS A 247 20.67 3.23 9.19
C HIS A 247 19.16 2.94 9.24
N THR A 248 18.75 1.67 9.38
CA THR A 248 17.34 1.30 9.41
C THR A 248 16.99 0.47 10.63
N ASN A 249 15.70 0.48 11.01
CA ASN A 249 15.14 -0.37 12.05
C ASN A 249 14.91 -1.83 11.59
N SER A 250 15.69 -2.30 10.63
CA SER A 250 15.69 -3.67 10.16
C SER A 250 17.11 -4.14 9.91
N TYR A 251 17.39 -5.41 10.21
CA TYR A 251 18.69 -6.00 9.96
C TYR A 251 18.57 -7.47 9.57
N THR A 252 19.28 -7.88 8.53
CA THR A 252 19.25 -9.27 8.06
C THR A 252 20.59 -9.95 8.27
N VAL A 253 20.56 -11.08 8.96
CA VAL A 253 21.74 -11.94 9.16
C VAL A 253 21.33 -13.40 9.10
N ASN A 254 22.14 -14.23 8.42
CA ASN A 254 21.93 -15.68 8.30
C ASN A 254 20.52 -16.08 7.82
N GLY A 255 19.93 -15.30 6.90
CA GLY A 255 18.59 -15.55 6.36
C GLY A 255 17.44 -15.20 7.32
N VAL A 256 17.73 -14.54 8.45
CA VAL A 256 16.73 -14.01 9.38
C VAL A 256 16.73 -12.49 9.31
N THR A 257 15.58 -11.90 9.04
CA THR A 257 15.36 -10.44 9.05
C THR A 257 14.72 -10.05 10.37
N PHE A 258 15.44 -9.30 11.19
CA PHE A 258 14.95 -8.69 12.42
C PHE A 258 14.36 -7.32 12.11
N ASN A 259 13.21 -6.99 12.71
CA ASN A 259 12.60 -5.67 12.65
C ASN A 259 12.45 -5.15 14.09
N PHE A 260 12.92 -3.93 14.32
CA PHE A 260 12.98 -3.30 15.64
C PHE A 260 11.85 -2.28 15.77
N TRP A 261 11.04 -2.43 16.82
CA TRP A 261 9.85 -1.60 17.09
C TRP A 261 9.99 -0.76 18.37
N GLY A 262 10.90 -1.18 19.26
CA GLY A 262 11.20 -0.49 20.52
C GLY A 262 12.66 -0.69 20.91
N ALA A 263 13.13 0.12 21.85
CA ALA A 263 14.45 0.01 22.45
C ALA A 263 14.34 -0.07 23.97
N ASP A 264 15.05 -1.02 24.56
CA ASP A 264 15.19 -1.19 26.01
C ASP A 264 16.59 -1.75 26.31
N PRO A 265 17.57 -0.87 26.60
CA PRO A 265 18.94 -1.24 26.96
C PRO A 265 19.05 -2.20 28.16
N GLY A 266 18.02 -2.35 28.98
CA GLY A 266 18.02 -3.25 30.13
C GLY A 266 17.57 -4.67 29.80
N ARG A 267 17.05 -4.92 28.60
CA ARG A 267 16.31 -6.13 28.26
C ARG A 267 16.91 -6.86 27.07
N THR A 268 17.13 -8.16 27.24
CA THR A 268 17.52 -9.06 26.15
C THR A 268 16.30 -9.85 25.70
N VAL A 269 16.02 -9.79 24.40
CA VAL A 269 14.94 -10.50 23.71
C VAL A 269 15.49 -11.74 23.03
N THR A 270 14.92 -12.90 23.31
CA THR A 270 15.25 -14.13 22.59
C THR A 270 14.38 -14.26 21.35
N VAL A 271 15.01 -14.50 20.19
CA VAL A 271 14.34 -14.83 18.93
C VAL A 271 14.71 -16.26 18.53
N SER A 272 13.72 -17.14 18.46
CA SER A 272 13.90 -18.56 18.14
C SER A 272 13.48 -18.87 16.71
N VAL A 273 14.34 -19.51 15.94
CA VAL A 273 14.06 -19.95 14.56
C VAL A 273 13.94 -21.47 14.51
N ALA A 274 12.78 -21.97 14.07
CA ALA A 274 12.48 -23.39 13.97
C ALA A 274 11.84 -23.72 12.61
N HIS A 275 11.73 -25.01 12.29
CA HIS A 275 10.90 -25.43 11.18
C HIS A 275 9.43 -25.15 11.48
N ASP A 276 8.71 -24.61 10.50
CA ASP A 276 7.27 -24.40 10.59
C ASP A 276 6.53 -25.67 10.18
N VAL A 277 6.40 -26.61 11.13
CA VAL A 277 5.72 -27.90 10.88
C VAL A 277 4.25 -27.69 10.59
N ASP A 278 3.61 -26.72 11.23
CA ASP A 278 2.19 -26.41 11.05
C ASP A 278 1.92 -25.94 9.62
N ALA A 279 2.74 -25.03 9.09
CA ALA A 279 2.63 -24.58 7.70
C ALA A 279 2.79 -25.73 6.69
N VAL A 280 3.70 -26.66 6.96
CA VAL A 280 3.89 -27.86 6.12
C VAL A 280 2.64 -28.76 6.17
N VAL A 281 2.12 -29.03 7.37
CA VAL A 281 0.93 -29.85 7.57
C VAL A 281 -0.28 -29.23 6.88
N ASP A 282 -0.47 -27.91 6.99
CA ASP A 282 -1.59 -27.22 6.37
C ASP A 282 -1.49 -27.17 4.83
N THR A 283 -0.26 -27.12 4.30
CA THR A 283 -0.03 -27.30 2.85
C THR A 283 -0.48 -28.70 2.39
N VAL A 284 -0.19 -29.75 3.16
CA VAL A 284 -0.61 -31.12 2.85
C VAL A 284 -2.13 -31.29 3.01
N LYS A 285 -2.73 -30.75 4.07
CA LYS A 285 -4.19 -30.78 4.26
C LYS A 285 -4.92 -30.09 3.10
N SER A 286 -4.43 -28.91 2.70
CA SER A 286 -4.98 -28.16 1.57
C SER A 286 -4.98 -28.95 0.26
N PHE A 287 -4.08 -29.92 0.11
CA PHE A 287 -4.08 -30.85 -1.02
C PHE A 287 -5.08 -31.99 -0.85
N VAL A 288 -5.17 -32.57 0.34
CA VAL A 288 -6.12 -33.66 0.63
C VAL A 288 -7.58 -33.19 0.54
N ASP A 289 -7.85 -31.93 0.91
CA ASP A 289 -9.19 -31.34 0.86
C ASP A 289 -9.67 -30.98 -0.56
N LYS A 290 -8.80 -31.12 -1.58
CA LYS A 290 -9.14 -30.88 -3.00
C LYS A 290 -9.46 -32.15 -3.74
#